data_AF-A0A932ND25-F1
#
_entry.id   AF-A0A932ND25-F1
#
_cell.length_a   1.000
_cell.length_b   1.000
_cell.length_c   1.000
_cell.angle_alpha   90.00
_cell.angle_beta   90.00
_cell.angle_gamma   90.00
#
_symmetry.space_group_name_H-M   'P 1'
#
loop_
_entity.id
_entity.type
_entity.pdbx_description
1 polymer ?
#
loop_
_entity_poly.entity_id
_entity_poly.type
_entity_poly.pdbx_seq_one_letter_code
_entity_poly.pdbx_strand_id
1 'polypeptide(L)'
;MIQRTVCFVILICSLYSASAQDSLLTRYGIFGHSLVTSHSADFKWLPQTESCCSGFTGGTSIGYGAGFLFESPFAENLLFGARLTYLHQPFSMSTREQIDNIIVNGVGQKGAFEHKLDGSFSSVSIEPTLSYRVLGTLFVSAGVHIGTMVSSNYSQLQQISEPAGIGTFLDENGNDSRKRTRNEYSGNLPNPLTIISPAISTSIELPLNKQRTMLIVPELIYQIGVTNILKDVNWKTNVLRLGFAIKYSSEKAREIPPPVKEEKKAEQPIIIAEIPKKAERSLDTPPTMQISAVGVEPKGIEVLNPILRIEEFTSTIMTPLLNYIFFAPNSSEILSRYTRLDKNQTESFTPEKVNSPDKLNTYYHILNIIGKRMLQKPSSKITLTGCLNDYAEEKGNLSLARNRAERVKSYIMNVWGISPNRIIVKEQLLPSKPSNVMTTGSKRLNLKKKLFYNFS
;
A
#
# COMPACT_ATOMS: atom_id res chain seq x y z
N MET A 1 28.59 7.85 -10.70
CA MET A 1 27.12 7.93 -10.92
C MET A 1 26.46 6.55 -10.95
N ILE A 2 27.03 5.58 -11.70
CA ILE A 2 26.51 4.21 -11.86
C ILE A 2 26.37 3.43 -10.53
N GLN A 3 27.32 3.60 -9.60
CA GLN A 3 27.32 2.87 -8.31
C GLN A 3 26.19 3.32 -7.35
N ARG A 4 25.74 4.58 -7.45
CA ARG A 4 24.59 5.08 -6.66
C ARG A 4 23.26 4.57 -7.24
N THR A 5 23.17 4.41 -8.55
CA THR A 5 21.98 3.87 -9.24
C THR A 5 21.81 2.37 -8.95
N VAL A 6 22.91 1.61 -8.90
CA VAL A 6 22.89 0.17 -8.60
C VAL A 6 22.47 -0.10 -7.14
N CYS A 7 22.95 0.67 -6.17
CA CYS A 7 22.48 0.56 -4.78
C CYS A 7 21.00 0.91 -4.62
N PHE A 8 20.48 1.89 -5.37
CA PHE A 8 19.06 2.27 -5.32
C PHE A 8 18.16 1.19 -5.93
N VAL A 9 18.58 0.56 -7.03
CA VAL A 9 17.87 -0.56 -7.65
C VAL A 9 17.89 -1.82 -6.79
N ILE A 10 19.01 -2.11 -6.10
CA ILE A 10 19.11 -3.24 -5.16
C ILE A 10 18.24 -3.00 -3.91
N LEU A 11 18.19 -1.76 -3.39
CA LEU A 11 17.31 -1.39 -2.27
C LEU A 11 15.83 -1.57 -2.65
N ILE A 12 15.43 -1.13 -3.85
CA ILE A 12 14.07 -1.30 -4.38
C ILE A 12 13.76 -2.79 -4.60
N CYS A 13 14.67 -3.59 -5.17
CA CYS A 13 14.47 -5.04 -5.36
C CYS A 13 14.36 -5.81 -4.04
N SER A 14 15.11 -5.42 -3.01
CA SER A 14 15.02 -6.04 -1.67
C SER A 14 13.68 -5.72 -0.96
N LEU A 15 13.08 -4.57 -1.24
CA LEU A 15 11.73 -4.20 -0.77
C LEU A 15 10.63 -4.97 -1.52
N TYR A 16 10.85 -5.38 -2.78
CA TYR A 16 9.90 -6.15 -3.58
C TYR A 16 9.71 -7.58 -3.08
N SER A 17 10.79 -8.28 -2.71
CA SER A 17 10.71 -9.69 -2.26
C SER A 17 10.09 -9.85 -0.87
N ALA A 18 10.12 -8.80 -0.03
CA ALA A 18 9.58 -8.83 1.33
C ALA A 18 8.09 -8.43 1.43
N SER A 19 7.46 -8.09 0.29
CA SER A 19 6.16 -7.40 0.20
C SER A 19 4.98 -8.31 -0.19
N ALA A 20 5.22 -9.47 -0.78
CA ALA A 20 4.16 -10.20 -1.49
C ALA A 20 3.20 -11.01 -0.59
N GLN A 21 3.44 -11.06 0.73
CA GLN A 21 2.72 -11.98 1.62
C GLN A 21 2.47 -11.43 3.04
N ASP A 22 2.37 -10.11 3.23
CA ASP A 22 2.03 -9.55 4.55
C ASP A 22 0.53 -9.24 4.63
N SER A 23 -0.19 -9.99 5.47
CA SER A 23 -1.55 -9.62 5.84
C SER A 23 -1.54 -8.25 6.53
N LEU A 24 -2.43 -7.36 6.11
CA LEU A 24 -2.73 -6.16 6.88
C LEU A 24 -3.24 -6.57 8.26
N LEU A 25 -2.78 -5.90 9.30
CA LEU A 25 -3.15 -6.16 10.69
C LEU A 25 -3.75 -4.90 11.31
N THR A 26 -4.57 -5.10 12.34
CA THR A 26 -5.08 -4.00 13.15
C THR A 26 -3.95 -3.38 13.97
N ARG A 27 -3.85 -2.04 13.93
CA ARG A 27 -2.72 -1.30 14.48
C ARG A 27 -3.18 -0.08 15.27
N TYR A 28 -2.40 0.25 16.28
CA TYR A 28 -2.56 1.43 17.11
C TYR A 28 -1.22 2.15 17.18
N GLY A 29 -1.21 3.47 17.30
CA GLY A 29 0.05 4.18 17.30
C GLY A 29 -0.03 5.62 17.75
N ILE A 30 1.15 6.22 17.82
CA ILE A 30 1.35 7.64 18.03
C ILE A 30 2.09 8.24 16.84
N PHE A 31 1.92 9.52 16.62
CA PHE A 31 2.65 10.24 15.57
C PHE A 31 3.04 11.64 16.02
N GLY A 32 4.06 12.19 15.35
CA GLY A 32 4.49 13.57 15.49
C GLY A 32 4.84 14.15 14.12
N HIS A 33 4.39 15.37 13.87
CA HIS A 33 4.54 16.10 12.61
C HIS A 33 5.12 17.49 12.84
N SER A 34 5.99 17.90 11.94
CA SER A 34 6.17 19.32 11.63
C SER A 34 5.18 19.71 10.54
N LEU A 35 4.61 20.91 10.62
CA LEU A 35 3.65 21.37 9.63
C LEU A 35 4.04 22.73 9.07
N VAL A 36 3.77 22.92 7.78
CA VAL A 36 3.84 24.21 7.10
C VAL A 36 2.40 24.61 6.78
N THR A 37 1.94 25.70 7.38
CA THR A 37 0.59 26.24 7.14
C THR A 37 0.68 27.42 6.20
N SER A 38 -0.03 27.36 5.08
CA SER A 38 -0.31 28.51 4.23
C SER A 38 -1.67 29.07 4.61
N HIS A 39 -1.68 30.32 5.07
CA HIS A 39 -2.88 31.07 5.39
C HIS A 39 -3.30 31.88 4.16
N SER A 40 -4.54 31.71 3.72
CA SER A 40 -5.20 32.53 2.71
C SER A 40 -6.27 33.36 3.41
N ALA A 41 -6.08 34.67 3.45
CA ALA A 41 -7.00 35.60 4.11
C ALA A 41 -7.49 36.66 3.13
N ASP A 42 -8.71 37.14 3.34
CA ASP A 42 -9.26 38.29 2.64
C ASP A 42 -10.27 38.98 3.58
N PHE A 43 -9.74 39.73 4.54
CA PHE A 43 -10.53 40.51 5.49
C PHE A 43 -9.76 41.74 5.98
N LYS A 44 -10.49 42.78 6.39
CA LYS A 44 -9.87 44.04 6.81
C LYS A 44 -9.43 44.05 8.27
N TRP A 45 -10.30 43.59 9.16
CA TRP A 45 -10.08 43.56 10.60
C TRP A 45 -10.79 42.35 11.22
N LEU A 46 -10.36 41.94 12.41
CA LEU A 46 -11.07 40.96 13.22
C LEU A 46 -12.27 41.60 13.93
N PRO A 47 -13.32 40.84 14.29
CA PRO A 47 -14.44 41.34 15.09
C PRO A 47 -13.99 42.14 16.32
N GLN A 48 -14.60 43.30 16.55
CA GLN A 48 -14.27 44.23 17.66
C GLN A 48 -12.87 44.86 17.57
N THR A 49 -12.23 44.83 16.40
CA THR A 49 -10.96 45.52 16.15
C THR A 49 -11.11 46.49 14.99
N GLU A 50 -10.14 47.38 14.86
CA GLU A 50 -10.05 48.33 13.74
C GLU A 50 -8.72 48.15 13.02
N SER A 51 -8.77 48.24 11.69
CA SER A 51 -7.60 48.23 10.81
C SER A 51 -7.99 49.01 9.55
N CYS A 52 -7.08 49.81 8.98
CA CYS A 52 -7.43 50.58 7.78
C CYS A 52 -7.34 49.76 6.48
N CYS A 53 -7.32 50.44 5.35
CA CYS A 53 -8.02 50.05 4.13
C CYS A 53 -7.54 48.76 3.44
N SER A 54 -6.30 48.34 3.65
CA SER A 54 -5.63 47.26 2.90
C SER A 54 -5.83 45.83 3.43
N GLY A 55 -6.28 45.66 4.69
CA GLY A 55 -6.61 44.35 5.26
C GLY A 55 -5.46 43.32 5.29
N PHE A 56 -5.81 42.04 5.41
CA PHE A 56 -4.88 40.91 5.55
C PHE A 56 -5.07 39.89 4.43
N THR A 57 -3.98 39.52 3.76
CA THR A 57 -4.00 38.63 2.58
C THR A 57 -3.51 37.21 2.88
N GLY A 58 -2.69 37.02 3.92
CA GLY A 58 -2.18 35.70 4.30
C GLY A 58 -0.72 35.69 4.73
N GLY A 59 -0.15 34.49 4.78
CA GLY A 59 1.22 34.23 5.23
C GLY A 59 1.52 32.75 5.29
N THR A 60 2.79 32.40 5.54
CA THR A 60 3.20 31.01 5.77
C THR A 60 3.84 30.89 7.15
N SER A 61 3.52 29.83 7.87
CA SER A 61 4.05 29.56 9.19
C SER A 61 4.48 28.10 9.33
N ILE A 62 5.36 27.85 10.30
CA ILE A 62 5.77 26.51 10.70
C ILE A 62 5.20 26.24 12.08
N GLY A 63 4.59 25.07 12.24
CA GLY A 63 4.06 24.60 13.51
C GLY A 63 4.37 23.13 13.72
N TYR A 64 3.65 22.52 14.64
CA TYR A 64 3.81 21.10 14.96
C TYR A 64 2.46 20.45 15.27
N GLY A 65 2.43 19.13 15.18
CA GLY A 65 1.26 18.34 15.52
C GLY A 65 1.66 17.00 16.10
N ALA A 66 0.77 16.41 16.90
CA ALA A 66 0.95 15.08 17.45
C ALA A 66 -0.40 14.45 17.71
N GLY A 67 -0.42 13.13 17.87
CA GLY A 67 -1.67 12.45 18.11
C GLY A 67 -1.57 10.94 18.16
N PHE A 68 -2.76 10.33 18.15
CA PHE A 68 -2.95 8.89 18.18
C PHE A 68 -3.61 8.42 16.90
N LEU A 69 -3.30 7.20 16.48
CA LEU A 69 -3.92 6.57 15.32
C LEU A 69 -4.41 5.17 15.65
N PHE A 70 -5.44 4.77 14.92
CA PHE A 70 -5.95 3.42 14.83
C PHE A 70 -6.16 3.07 13.36
N GLU A 71 -5.79 1.86 12.96
CA GLU A 71 -6.00 1.32 11.61
C GLU A 71 -6.49 -0.12 11.71
N SER A 72 -7.45 -0.50 10.87
CA SER A 72 -7.98 -1.86 10.79
C SER A 72 -8.12 -2.30 9.32
N PRO A 73 -7.78 -3.56 9.00
CA PRO A 73 -7.95 -4.11 7.66
C PRO A 73 -9.42 -4.18 7.27
N PHE A 74 -9.77 -3.53 6.15
CA PHE A 74 -11.08 -3.66 5.53
C PHE A 74 -11.05 -4.68 4.38
N ALA A 75 -9.93 -4.76 3.66
CA ALA A 75 -9.66 -5.73 2.60
C ALA A 75 -8.15 -6.02 2.53
N GLU A 76 -7.72 -6.96 1.67
CA GLU A 76 -6.32 -7.39 1.57
C GLU A 76 -5.29 -6.26 1.37
N ASN A 77 -5.70 -5.18 0.68
CA ASN A 77 -4.86 -4.01 0.39
C ASN A 77 -5.46 -2.69 0.88
N LEU A 78 -6.46 -2.74 1.77
CA LEU A 78 -7.19 -1.56 2.22
C LEU A 78 -7.32 -1.53 3.74
N LEU A 79 -6.88 -0.42 4.34
CA LEU A 79 -7.04 -0.11 5.76
C LEU A 79 -8.08 1.01 5.92
N PHE A 80 -9.01 0.83 6.83
CA PHE A 80 -9.76 1.93 7.41
C PHE A 80 -9.03 2.42 8.66
N GLY A 81 -8.88 3.71 8.83
CA GLY A 81 -8.20 4.27 10.00
C GLY A 81 -8.90 5.51 10.55
N ALA A 82 -8.60 5.83 11.79
CA ALA A 82 -8.99 7.06 12.44
C ALA A 82 -7.79 7.64 13.18
N ARG A 83 -7.64 8.96 13.14
CA ARG A 83 -6.61 9.68 13.90
C ARG A 83 -7.26 10.68 14.83
N LEU A 84 -6.73 10.81 16.03
CA LEU A 84 -7.00 11.92 16.93
C LEU A 84 -5.77 12.83 16.89
N THR A 85 -5.92 14.03 16.33
CA THR A 85 -4.80 14.92 16.01
C THR A 85 -4.93 16.24 16.77
N TYR A 86 -3.87 16.62 17.48
CA TYR A 86 -3.63 17.97 17.95
C TYR A 86 -2.68 18.70 16.99
N LEU A 87 -3.04 19.90 16.54
CA LEU A 87 -2.18 20.76 15.72
C LEU A 87 -2.00 22.10 16.43
N HIS A 88 -0.77 22.61 16.47
CA HIS A 88 -0.44 23.96 16.87
C HIS A 88 0.04 24.74 15.64
N GLN A 89 -0.67 25.82 15.30
CA GLN A 89 -0.49 26.58 14.07
C GLN A 89 -0.27 28.06 14.40
N PRO A 90 0.99 28.51 14.41
CA PRO A 90 1.29 29.94 14.40
C PRO A 90 0.76 30.58 13.11
N PHE A 91 0.60 31.90 13.12
CA PHE A 91 0.35 32.69 11.92
C PHE A 91 1.01 34.06 12.06
N SER A 92 1.44 34.60 10.93
CA SER A 92 1.91 35.96 10.80
C SER A 92 1.46 36.46 9.44
N MET A 93 0.71 37.56 9.45
CA MET A 93 0.25 38.24 8.24
C MET A 93 0.71 39.68 8.31
N SER A 94 1.33 40.13 7.21
CA SER A 94 1.71 41.52 7.05
C SER A 94 1.23 42.03 5.70
N THR A 95 0.56 43.18 5.71
CA THR A 95 0.16 43.90 4.50
C THR A 95 0.72 45.30 4.54
N ARG A 96 1.35 45.69 3.44
CA ARG A 96 1.90 47.04 3.28
C ARG A 96 0.95 47.93 2.50
N GLU A 97 0.58 49.04 3.10
CA GLU A 97 -0.24 50.10 2.52
C GLU A 97 0.63 51.27 2.11
N GLN A 98 0.54 51.70 0.85
CA GLN A 98 1.22 52.89 0.35
C GLN A 98 0.31 54.11 0.52
N ILE A 99 0.86 55.19 1.07
CA ILE A 99 0.15 56.44 1.30
C ILE A 99 0.85 57.55 0.51
N ASP A 100 0.13 58.18 -0.41
CA ASP A 100 0.70 59.20 -1.30
C ASP A 100 1.13 60.47 -0.57
N ASN A 101 0.47 60.80 0.55
CA ASN A 101 0.78 61.98 1.32
C ASN A 101 0.60 61.74 2.83
N ILE A 102 1.71 61.64 3.55
CA ILE A 102 1.81 61.74 5.00
C ILE A 102 2.54 63.04 5.35
N ILE A 103 2.11 63.69 6.42
CA ILE A 103 2.71 64.93 6.90
C ILE A 103 3.72 64.59 7.99
N VAL A 104 4.99 64.91 7.76
CA VAL A 104 6.07 64.74 8.74
C VAL A 104 6.78 66.08 8.89
N ASN A 105 6.81 66.61 10.12
CA ASN A 105 7.38 67.93 10.41
C ASN A 105 6.84 69.06 9.51
N GLY A 106 5.55 69.00 9.16
CA GLY A 106 4.88 69.98 8.29
C GLY A 106 5.16 69.83 6.79
N VAL A 107 5.94 68.83 6.38
CA VAL A 107 6.22 68.53 4.97
C VAL A 107 5.43 67.29 4.54
N GLY A 108 4.66 67.42 3.46
CA GLY A 108 3.98 66.31 2.82
C GLY A 108 4.95 65.45 2.02
N GLN A 109 4.92 64.15 2.24
CA GLN A 109 5.76 63.19 1.53
C GLN A 109 5.05 61.83 1.40
N LYS A 110 5.58 60.95 0.56
CA LYS A 110 5.08 59.57 0.48
C LYS A 110 5.42 58.79 1.77
N GLY A 111 4.54 57.89 2.15
CA GLY A 111 4.71 57.04 3.32
C GLY A 111 4.11 55.66 3.12
N ALA A 112 4.34 54.80 4.09
CA ALA A 112 3.72 53.50 4.12
C ALA A 112 3.37 53.07 5.53
N PHE A 113 2.25 52.36 5.66
CA PHE A 113 1.87 51.67 6.88
C PHE A 113 2.00 50.17 6.67
N GLU A 114 2.45 49.48 7.71
CA GLU A 114 2.46 48.03 7.79
C GLU A 114 1.36 47.59 8.76
N HIS A 115 0.45 46.75 8.27
CA HIS A 115 -0.60 46.12 9.06
C HIS A 115 -0.15 44.73 9.43
N LYS A 116 -0.07 44.43 10.73
CA LYS A 116 0.50 43.18 11.23
C LYS A 116 -0.51 42.46 12.10
N LEU A 117 -0.72 41.18 11.80
CA LEU A 117 -1.55 40.26 12.59
C LEU A 117 -0.74 38.99 12.85
N ASP A 118 -0.30 38.83 14.08
CA ASP A 118 0.44 37.66 14.55
C ASP A 118 -0.35 36.90 15.58
N GLY A 119 -0.06 35.61 15.71
CA GLY A 119 -0.62 34.81 16.77
C GLY A 119 -0.44 33.34 16.53
N SER A 120 -1.26 32.56 17.23
CA SER A 120 -1.33 31.12 17.04
C SER A 120 -2.71 30.61 17.40
N PHE A 121 -3.07 29.47 16.84
CA PHE A 121 -4.19 28.70 17.35
C PHE A 121 -3.83 27.23 17.39
N SER A 122 -4.49 26.51 18.30
CA SER A 122 -4.37 25.06 18.38
C SER A 122 -5.73 24.42 18.16
N SER A 123 -5.75 23.29 17.47
CA SER A 123 -6.96 22.55 17.16
C SER A 123 -6.83 21.10 17.57
N VAL A 124 -7.94 20.52 18.03
CA VAL A 124 -8.10 19.07 18.21
C VAL A 124 -9.07 18.58 17.16
N SER A 125 -8.76 17.43 16.56
CA SER A 125 -9.50 16.91 15.41
C SER A 125 -9.53 15.41 15.36
N ILE A 126 -10.55 14.89 14.68
CA ILE A 126 -10.67 13.50 14.29
C ILE A 126 -10.50 13.39 12.78
N GLU A 127 -9.71 12.43 12.33
CA GLU A 127 -9.41 12.20 10.91
C GLU A 127 -9.73 10.74 10.52
N PRO A 128 -10.96 10.44 10.08
CA PRO A 128 -11.23 9.20 9.36
C PRO A 128 -10.42 9.16 8.06
N THR A 129 -9.83 8.00 7.78
CA THR A 129 -8.91 7.78 6.66
C THR A 129 -9.16 6.42 6.02
N LEU A 130 -8.98 6.37 4.71
CA LEU A 130 -8.94 5.14 3.93
C LEU A 130 -7.57 5.06 3.27
N SER A 131 -6.81 4.01 3.59
CA SER A 131 -5.43 3.83 3.10
C SER A 131 -5.34 2.61 2.20
N TYR A 132 -4.87 2.82 0.98
CA TYR A 132 -4.65 1.77 0.00
C TYR A 132 -3.15 1.43 -0.11
N ARG A 133 -2.82 0.16 0.02
CA ARG A 133 -1.46 -0.35 -0.21
C ARG A 133 -1.21 -0.43 -1.71
N VAL A 134 -0.41 0.49 -2.23
CA VAL A 134 -0.09 0.56 -3.66
C VAL A 134 0.94 -0.49 -4.06
N LEU A 135 2.06 -0.51 -3.33
CA LEU A 135 3.18 -1.40 -3.61
C LEU A 135 3.96 -1.66 -2.32
N GLY A 136 4.03 -2.93 -1.91
CA GLY A 136 4.75 -3.35 -0.72
C GLY A 136 4.39 -2.54 0.51
N THR A 137 5.31 -1.67 0.93
CA THR A 137 5.16 -0.86 2.14
C THR A 137 4.65 0.56 1.87
N LEU A 138 4.43 0.93 0.60
CA LEU A 138 3.91 2.25 0.21
C LEU A 138 2.39 2.27 0.28
N PHE A 139 1.87 3.23 1.03
CA PHE A 139 0.45 3.52 1.14
C PHE A 139 0.14 4.92 0.60
N VAL A 140 -1.02 5.01 -0.04
CA VAL A 140 -1.68 6.27 -0.36
C VAL A 140 -3.00 6.29 0.40
N SER A 141 -3.29 7.39 1.09
CA SER A 141 -4.51 7.52 1.88
C SER A 141 -5.26 8.77 1.51
N ALA A 142 -6.59 8.68 1.62
CA ALA A 142 -7.48 9.82 1.58
C ALA A 142 -8.22 9.90 2.91
N GLY A 143 -8.45 11.11 3.42
CA GLY A 143 -9.15 11.31 4.68
C GLY A 143 -9.81 12.68 4.74
N VAL A 144 -10.53 12.91 5.84
CA VAL A 144 -11.15 14.20 6.13
C VAL A 144 -10.76 14.59 7.54
N HIS A 145 -10.15 15.76 7.69
CA HIS A 145 -9.86 16.37 8.98
C HIS A 145 -11.09 17.14 9.45
N ILE A 146 -11.61 16.80 10.63
CA ILE A 146 -12.76 17.46 11.25
C ILE A 146 -12.30 17.92 12.64
N GLY A 147 -12.04 19.23 12.76
CA GLY A 147 -11.40 19.82 13.92
C GLY A 147 -12.14 20.99 14.53
N THR A 148 -11.86 21.24 15.81
CA THR A 148 -12.29 22.45 16.52
C THR A 148 -11.09 23.16 17.13
N MET A 149 -11.14 24.49 17.17
CA MET A 149 -10.13 25.32 17.81
C MET A 149 -10.30 25.23 19.33
N VAL A 150 -9.25 24.83 20.04
CA VAL A 150 -9.25 24.65 21.51
C VAL A 150 -8.50 25.76 22.24
N SER A 151 -7.58 26.44 21.56
CA SER A 151 -6.89 27.61 22.08
C SER A 151 -6.51 28.54 20.93
N SER A 152 -6.46 29.83 21.20
CA SER A 152 -5.95 30.82 20.26
C SER A 152 -5.46 32.06 20.97
N ASN A 153 -4.55 32.76 20.33
CA ASN A 153 -4.14 34.11 20.70
C ASN A 153 -3.82 34.91 19.43
N TYR A 154 -3.95 36.22 19.51
CA TYR A 154 -3.52 37.13 18.48
C TYR A 154 -3.03 38.46 19.05
N SER A 155 -2.20 39.13 18.26
CA SER A 155 -1.83 40.53 18.39
C SER A 155 -1.97 41.19 17.01
N GLN A 156 -2.70 42.29 16.98
CA GLN A 156 -2.91 43.11 15.80
C GLN A 156 -2.35 44.51 16.08
N LEU A 157 -1.63 45.07 15.13
CA LEU A 157 -1.17 46.45 15.18
C LEU A 157 -1.00 47.03 13.78
N GLN A 158 -1.02 48.36 13.71
CA GLN A 158 -0.60 49.12 12.55
C GLN A 158 0.66 49.92 12.88
N GLN A 159 1.68 49.86 12.03
CA GLN A 159 2.97 50.53 12.23
C GLN A 159 3.34 51.44 11.06
N ILE A 160 4.00 52.57 11.33
CA ILE A 160 4.64 53.39 10.30
C ILE A 160 5.90 52.67 9.80
N SER A 161 5.87 52.19 8.56
CA SER A 161 7.01 51.55 7.90
C SER A 161 7.83 52.55 7.08
N GLU A 162 7.19 53.57 6.50
CA GLU A 162 7.88 54.68 5.81
C GLU A 162 7.30 56.07 6.17
N PRO A 163 8.17 57.09 6.38
CA PRO A 163 9.63 57.02 6.41
C PRO A 163 10.15 56.25 7.65
N ALA A 164 11.30 55.61 7.50
CA ALA A 164 11.94 54.89 8.58
C ALA A 164 12.43 55.86 9.67
N GLY A 165 12.10 55.59 10.93
CA GLY A 165 12.64 56.31 12.09
C GLY A 165 12.07 57.72 12.34
N ILE A 166 11.20 58.25 11.48
CA ILE A 166 10.64 59.61 11.60
C ILE A 166 9.12 59.56 11.43
N GLY A 167 8.39 60.39 12.19
CA GLY A 167 6.93 60.47 12.16
C GLY A 167 6.27 59.57 13.22
N THR A 168 5.15 60.04 13.74
CA THR A 168 4.36 59.45 14.81
C THR A 168 2.87 59.64 14.50
N PHE A 169 2.02 58.81 15.10
CA PHE A 169 0.58 58.97 14.97
C PHE A 169 0.06 60.12 15.84
N LEU A 170 -1.07 60.69 15.48
CA LEU A 170 -1.82 61.58 16.36
C LEU A 170 -2.71 60.76 17.30
N ASP A 171 -2.94 61.26 18.52
CA ASP A 171 -3.90 60.72 19.47
C ASP A 171 -5.34 61.15 19.14
N GLU A 172 -6.31 60.66 19.92
CA GLU A 172 -7.74 60.98 19.74
C GLU A 172 -8.06 62.49 19.84
N ASN A 173 -7.20 63.25 20.50
CA ASN A 173 -7.32 64.71 20.66
C ASN A 173 -6.55 65.48 19.58
N GLY A 174 -5.92 64.80 18.62
CA GLY A 174 -5.11 65.40 17.56
C GLY A 174 -3.70 65.82 17.98
N ASN A 175 -3.24 65.45 19.18
CA ASN A 175 -1.86 65.71 19.62
C ASN A 175 -0.91 64.60 19.17
N ASP A 176 0.39 64.88 19.12
CA ASP A 176 1.41 63.86 18.84
C ASP A 176 1.41 62.75 19.92
N SER A 177 1.04 61.53 19.53
CA SER A 177 1.02 60.36 20.42
C SER A 177 2.41 59.89 20.85
N ARG A 178 3.47 60.36 20.16
CA ARG A 178 4.86 59.88 20.25
C ARG A 178 5.03 58.39 19.91
N LYS A 179 4.00 57.74 19.37
CA LYS A 179 4.01 56.33 18.98
C LYS A 179 4.09 56.20 17.46
N ARG A 180 4.84 55.19 17.03
CA ARG A 180 4.87 54.73 15.62
C ARG A 180 3.91 53.59 15.35
N THR A 181 3.10 53.23 16.34
CA THR A 181 2.12 52.16 16.31
C THR A 181 0.75 52.70 16.73
N ARG A 182 -0.31 52.12 16.17
CA ARG A 182 -1.70 52.37 16.55
C ARG A 182 -2.54 51.12 16.34
N ASN A 183 -3.81 51.16 16.75
CA ASN A 183 -4.77 50.06 16.58
C ASN A 183 -4.21 48.75 17.14
N GLU A 184 -3.62 48.84 18.34
CA GLU A 184 -3.00 47.73 19.05
C GLU A 184 -4.07 46.93 19.79
N TYR A 185 -4.40 45.75 19.27
CA TYR A 185 -5.35 44.82 19.88
C TYR A 185 -4.66 43.49 20.18
N SER A 186 -5.11 42.83 21.24
CA SER A 186 -4.68 41.48 21.56
C SER A 186 -5.79 40.71 22.24
N GLY A 187 -5.80 39.39 22.09
CA GLY A 187 -6.79 38.54 22.73
C GLY A 187 -6.85 37.18 22.07
N ASN A 188 -8.02 36.54 22.17
CA ASN A 188 -8.29 35.26 21.53
C ASN A 188 -9.03 35.49 20.21
N LEU A 189 -8.83 34.60 19.24
CA LEU A 189 -9.55 34.68 17.97
C LEU A 189 -11.07 34.48 18.20
N PRO A 190 -11.92 35.42 17.74
CA PRO A 190 -13.35 35.38 18.01
C PRO A 190 -14.10 34.42 17.07
N ASN A 191 -15.17 33.82 17.56
CA ASN A 191 -16.12 33.03 16.78
C ASN A 191 -15.48 31.93 15.89
N PRO A 192 -14.70 30.99 16.47
CA PRO A 192 -14.09 29.90 15.71
C PRO A 192 -15.15 29.00 15.07
N LEU A 193 -14.88 28.54 13.86
CA LEU A 193 -15.69 27.54 13.16
C LEU A 193 -15.09 26.14 13.28
N THR A 194 -15.92 25.13 13.05
CA THR A 194 -15.43 23.77 12.80
C THR A 194 -14.61 23.75 11.52
N ILE A 195 -13.36 23.31 11.62
CA ILE A 195 -12.42 23.19 10.51
C ILE A 195 -12.66 21.84 9.84
N ILE A 196 -13.13 21.87 8.60
CA ILE A 196 -13.30 20.68 7.77
C ILE A 196 -12.33 20.78 6.60
N SER A 197 -11.45 19.79 6.45
CA SER A 197 -10.43 19.81 5.40
C SER A 197 -10.20 18.41 4.84
N PRO A 198 -10.49 18.17 3.54
CA PRO A 198 -10.07 16.94 2.90
C PRO A 198 -8.54 16.85 2.89
N ALA A 199 -8.04 15.65 3.06
CA ALA A 199 -6.61 15.37 3.14
C ALA A 199 -6.23 14.18 2.26
N ILE A 200 -5.05 14.28 1.65
CA ILE A 200 -4.39 13.18 0.96
C ILE A 200 -3.04 12.95 1.60
N SER A 201 -2.63 11.70 1.74
CA SER A 201 -1.36 11.35 2.34
C SER A 201 -0.65 10.21 1.62
N THR A 202 0.66 10.19 1.79
CA THR A 202 1.52 9.07 1.38
C THR A 202 2.36 8.65 2.58
N SER A 203 2.57 7.35 2.74
CA SER A 203 3.37 6.83 3.85
C SER A 203 4.08 5.55 3.45
N ILE A 204 5.21 5.28 4.14
CA ILE A 204 6.02 4.08 3.91
C ILE A 204 6.15 3.34 5.23
N GLU A 205 5.77 2.07 5.25
CA GLU A 205 5.85 1.25 6.48
C GLU A 205 7.19 0.54 6.58
N LEU A 206 7.95 0.83 7.64
CA LEU A 206 9.24 0.21 7.89
C LEU A 206 9.17 -0.63 9.18
N PRO A 207 9.28 -1.96 9.12
CA PRO A 207 9.24 -2.79 10.31
C PRO A 207 10.49 -2.60 11.17
N LEU A 208 10.29 -2.39 12.46
CA LEU A 208 11.36 -2.25 13.46
C LEU A 208 11.78 -3.60 14.07
N ASN A 209 11.01 -4.67 13.84
CA ASN A 209 11.33 -6.02 14.32
C ASN A 209 10.96 -7.10 13.29
N LYS A 210 11.54 -8.31 13.45
CA LYS A 210 11.32 -9.44 12.55
C LYS A 210 9.86 -9.91 12.53
N GLN A 211 9.16 -9.75 13.66
CA GLN A 211 7.75 -10.10 13.83
C GLN A 211 6.80 -9.06 13.21
N ARG A 212 7.31 -7.92 12.72
CA ARG A 212 6.55 -6.81 12.13
C ARG A 212 5.42 -6.27 13.03
N THR A 213 5.56 -6.46 14.34
CA THR A 213 4.59 -5.94 15.33
C THR A 213 4.85 -4.48 15.67
N MET A 214 6.04 -3.95 15.38
CA MET A 214 6.34 -2.53 15.50
C MET A 214 6.80 -1.96 14.16
N LEU A 215 6.23 -0.82 13.78
CA LEU A 215 6.52 -0.13 12.53
C LEU A 215 6.88 1.32 12.82
N ILE A 216 7.90 1.83 12.13
CA ILE A 216 8.09 3.28 11.95
C ILE A 216 7.59 3.66 10.57
N VAL A 217 6.81 4.73 10.52
CA VAL A 217 6.06 5.12 9.32
C VAL A 217 6.31 6.60 9.02
N PRO A 218 7.32 6.95 8.22
CA PRO A 218 7.39 8.27 7.62
C PRO A 218 6.11 8.55 6.82
N GLU A 219 5.57 9.74 6.98
CA GLU A 219 4.35 10.17 6.31
C GLU A 219 4.40 11.64 5.89
N LEU A 220 3.79 11.89 4.72
CA LEU A 220 3.56 13.21 4.15
C LEU A 220 2.06 13.36 3.91
N ILE A 221 1.46 14.42 4.47
CA ILE A 221 0.02 14.65 4.42
C ILE A 221 -0.24 16.08 3.96
N TYR A 222 -1.13 16.25 2.99
CA TYR A 222 -1.57 17.57 2.53
C TYR A 222 -3.06 17.74 2.82
N GLN A 223 -3.40 18.78 3.58
CA GLN A 223 -4.77 19.17 3.93
C GLN A 223 -5.16 20.42 3.14
N ILE A 224 -6.35 20.38 2.53
CA ILE A 224 -6.88 21.49 1.72
C ILE A 224 -7.91 22.26 2.55
N GLY A 225 -7.66 23.56 2.74
CA GLY A 225 -8.55 24.44 3.49
C GLY A 225 -9.79 24.83 2.70
N VAL A 226 -10.91 24.16 2.95
CA VAL A 226 -12.19 24.47 2.27
C VAL A 226 -13.12 25.33 3.11
N THR A 227 -13.08 25.19 4.43
CA THR A 227 -13.84 26.00 5.40
C THR A 227 -13.01 27.17 5.93
N ASN A 228 -13.68 28.27 6.28
CA ASN A 228 -13.04 29.34 7.04
C ASN A 228 -12.76 28.87 8.48
N ILE A 229 -11.68 29.39 9.09
CA ILE A 229 -11.35 29.09 10.49
C ILE A 229 -12.13 29.95 11.49
N LEU A 230 -12.66 31.10 11.04
CA LEU A 230 -13.51 32.01 11.80
C LEU A 230 -14.80 32.31 11.03
N LYS A 231 -15.87 32.63 11.76
CA LYS A 231 -17.20 32.87 11.18
C LYS A 231 -17.28 34.16 10.38
N ASP A 232 -16.67 35.22 10.90
CA ASP A 232 -16.92 36.59 10.44
C ASP A 232 -15.93 37.07 9.37
N VAL A 233 -14.93 36.25 9.04
CA VAL A 233 -13.86 36.61 8.09
C VAL A 233 -13.57 35.48 7.10
N ASN A 234 -13.12 35.85 5.90
CA ASN A 234 -12.64 34.90 4.92
C ASN A 234 -11.18 34.55 5.23
N TRP A 235 -10.97 33.45 5.94
CA TRP A 235 -9.64 32.97 6.29
C TRP A 235 -9.60 31.44 6.26
N LYS A 236 -8.84 30.90 5.32
CA LYS A 236 -8.64 29.45 5.11
C LYS A 236 -7.18 29.07 5.29
N THR A 237 -6.93 27.80 5.59
CA THR A 237 -5.58 27.27 5.81
C THR A 237 -5.33 26.00 5.00
N ASN A 238 -4.24 25.97 4.23
CA ASN A 238 -3.72 24.75 3.64
C ASN A 238 -2.54 24.27 4.48
N VAL A 239 -2.47 22.98 4.78
CA VAL A 239 -1.47 22.46 5.72
C VAL A 239 -0.73 21.29 5.08
N LEU A 240 0.59 21.43 4.96
CA LEU A 240 1.49 20.32 4.64
C LEU A 240 2.10 19.79 5.93
N ARG A 241 1.92 18.51 6.21
CA ARG A 241 2.46 17.84 7.40
C ARG A 241 3.49 16.80 6.99
N LEU A 242 4.64 16.82 7.64
CA LEU A 242 5.72 15.86 7.48
C LEU A 242 6.09 15.32 8.85
N GLY A 243 6.19 13.99 8.97
CA GLY A 243 6.75 13.40 10.17
C GLY A 243 6.69 11.89 10.17
N PHE A 244 6.57 11.32 11.36
CA PHE A 244 6.67 9.88 11.56
C PHE A 244 5.59 9.41 12.53
N ALA A 245 5.07 8.22 12.26
CA ALA A 245 4.26 7.46 13.20
C ALA A 245 5.00 6.22 13.68
N ILE A 246 4.76 5.85 14.94
CA ILE A 246 5.14 4.55 15.50
C ILE A 246 3.85 3.76 15.67
N LYS A 247 3.75 2.62 14.97
CA LYS A 247 2.58 1.76 15.01
C LYS A 247 2.91 0.42 15.65
N TYR A 248 2.00 -0.07 16.48
CA TYR A 248 2.06 -1.39 17.11
C TYR A 248 0.87 -2.25 16.68
N SER A 249 1.13 -3.53 16.42
CA SER A 249 0.13 -4.57 16.13
C SER A 249 0.29 -5.72 17.13
N SER A 250 -0.77 -6.00 17.90
CA SER A 250 -0.80 -7.09 18.90
C SER A 250 -1.05 -8.47 18.29
N GLU A 251 -1.69 -8.52 17.13
CA GLU A 251 -1.87 -9.76 16.40
C GLU A 251 -0.52 -10.19 15.81
N LYS A 252 -0.01 -11.35 16.24
CA LYS A 252 1.08 -12.01 15.53
C LYS A 252 0.58 -12.22 14.10
N ALA A 253 1.33 -11.77 13.10
CA ALA A 253 1.10 -12.19 11.72
C ALA A 253 0.90 -13.70 11.76
N ARG A 254 -0.29 -14.19 11.36
CA ARG A 254 -0.62 -15.61 11.50
C ARG A 254 0.52 -16.41 10.89
N GLU A 255 1.26 -17.14 11.73
CA GLU A 255 2.10 -18.21 11.25
C GLU A 255 1.14 -19.14 10.52
N ILE A 256 1.26 -19.21 9.20
CA ILE A 256 0.61 -20.28 8.45
C ILE A 256 1.14 -21.55 9.14
N PRO A 257 0.27 -22.37 9.75
CA PRO A 257 0.74 -23.57 10.43
C PRO A 257 1.64 -24.30 9.44
N PRO A 258 2.86 -24.70 9.86
CA PRO A 258 3.75 -25.44 8.97
C PRO A 258 2.91 -26.57 8.37
N PRO A 259 3.01 -26.80 7.04
CA PRO A 259 2.26 -27.88 6.42
C PRO A 259 2.50 -29.11 7.27
N VAL A 260 1.41 -29.73 7.74
CA VAL A 260 1.47 -30.98 8.50
C VAL A 260 2.49 -31.82 7.77
N LYS A 261 3.66 -32.06 8.38
CA LYS A 261 4.65 -32.96 7.82
C LYS A 261 3.87 -34.25 7.66
N GLU A 262 3.54 -34.62 6.43
CA GLU A 262 3.08 -35.96 6.14
C GLU A 262 4.18 -36.85 6.70
N GLU A 263 3.91 -37.52 7.81
CA GLU A 263 4.78 -38.56 8.31
C GLU A 263 4.95 -39.52 7.14
N LYS A 264 6.15 -39.51 6.53
CA LYS A 264 6.57 -40.57 5.64
C LYS A 264 6.39 -41.84 6.45
N LYS A 265 5.33 -42.60 6.13
CA LYS A 265 5.12 -43.94 6.63
C LYS A 265 6.41 -44.69 6.33
N ALA A 266 7.16 -45.05 7.37
CA ALA A 266 8.42 -45.74 7.22
C ALA A 266 8.15 -47.02 6.42
N GLU A 267 8.70 -47.10 5.21
CA GLU A 267 8.77 -48.36 4.49
C GLU A 267 9.60 -49.30 5.36
N GLN A 268 8.98 -50.39 5.79
CA GLN A 268 9.63 -51.41 6.59
C GLN A 268 10.81 -51.97 5.76
N PRO A 269 12.03 -52.03 6.32
CA PRO A 269 13.15 -52.60 5.60
C PRO A 269 12.87 -54.08 5.32
N ILE A 270 13.05 -54.47 4.05
CA ILE A 270 13.03 -55.87 3.63
C ILE A 270 14.19 -56.57 4.33
N ILE A 271 13.88 -57.57 5.16
CA ILE A 271 14.86 -58.41 5.84
C ILE A 271 15.57 -59.25 4.77
N ILE A 272 16.81 -58.89 4.46
CA ILE A 272 17.72 -59.76 3.71
C ILE A 272 18.38 -60.69 4.75
N ALA A 273 18.24 -62.00 4.56
CA ALA A 273 18.76 -63.03 5.44
C ALA A 273 20.26 -62.87 5.69
N GLU A 274 20.64 -62.85 6.96
CA GLU A 274 22.03 -62.84 7.42
C GLU A 274 22.77 -64.12 7.00
N ILE A 275 23.94 -63.93 6.40
CA ILE A 275 24.91 -64.98 6.10
C ILE A 275 25.57 -65.40 7.44
N PRO A 276 25.71 -66.71 7.75
CA PRO A 276 26.23 -67.15 9.04
C PRO A 276 27.71 -66.78 9.20
N LYS A 277 27.99 -66.01 10.24
CA LYS A 277 29.32 -65.56 10.65
C LYS A 277 30.12 -66.74 11.22
N LYS A 278 31.21 -67.09 10.54
CA LYS A 278 32.19 -68.09 11.00
C LYS A 278 32.86 -67.59 12.28
N ALA A 279 33.00 -68.48 13.25
CA ALA A 279 33.62 -68.22 14.54
C ALA A 279 35.11 -67.83 14.37
N GLU A 280 35.46 -66.65 14.85
CA GLU A 280 36.85 -66.22 15.01
C GLU A 280 37.25 -66.20 16.48
N ARG A 281 38.45 -66.73 16.68
CA ARG A 281 39.11 -67.10 17.92
C ARG A 281 39.62 -65.83 18.62
N SER A 282 39.57 -65.83 19.94
CA SER A 282 40.17 -64.82 20.81
C SER A 282 41.68 -64.71 20.60
N LEU A 283 42.20 -63.50 20.39
CA LEU A 283 43.56 -63.08 20.73
C LEU A 283 43.64 -61.54 20.78
N ASP A 284 44.22 -61.07 21.88
CA ASP A 284 44.86 -59.78 22.16
C ASP A 284 44.07 -58.47 22.04
N THR A 285 44.13 -57.69 23.12
CA THR A 285 43.59 -56.33 23.27
C THR A 285 44.13 -55.44 22.16
N PRO A 286 43.28 -54.87 21.28
CA PRO A 286 43.78 -53.99 20.23
C PRO A 286 44.27 -52.66 20.83
N PRO A 287 45.23 -51.98 20.20
CA PRO A 287 45.66 -50.65 20.63
C PRO A 287 44.46 -49.69 20.60
N THR A 288 44.23 -49.00 21.72
CA THR A 288 43.21 -47.95 21.81
C THR A 288 43.66 -46.75 20.98
N MET A 289 43.07 -46.59 19.80
CA MET A 289 43.29 -45.43 18.93
C MET A 289 42.18 -44.41 19.16
N GLN A 290 42.55 -43.18 19.56
CA GLN A 290 41.63 -42.04 19.60
C GLN A 290 41.78 -41.22 18.32
N ILE A 291 40.69 -41.09 17.57
CA ILE A 291 40.59 -40.21 16.40
C ILE A 291 39.83 -38.95 16.82
N SER A 292 40.41 -37.78 16.60
CA SER A 292 39.76 -36.48 16.82
C SER A 292 39.58 -35.75 15.49
N ALA A 293 38.40 -35.18 15.27
CA ALA A 293 38.07 -34.39 14.08
C ALA A 293 38.07 -32.89 14.42
N VAL A 294 38.79 -32.09 13.63
CA VAL A 294 38.85 -30.63 13.73
C VAL A 294 38.24 -29.98 12.48
N GLY A 295 37.64 -28.81 12.64
CA GLY A 295 37.28 -27.95 11.52
C GLY A 295 38.48 -27.11 11.10
N VAL A 296 38.60 -26.78 9.81
CA VAL A 296 39.66 -25.90 9.32
C VAL A 296 39.01 -24.67 8.67
N GLU A 297 39.28 -23.48 9.21
CA GLU A 297 38.80 -22.23 8.62
C GLU A 297 39.59 -21.84 7.36
N PRO A 298 39.06 -20.96 6.49
CA PRO A 298 39.73 -20.57 5.23
C PRO A 298 41.15 -20.00 5.37
N LYS A 299 41.53 -19.56 6.57
CA LYS A 299 42.89 -19.06 6.90
C LYS A 299 43.81 -20.15 7.47
N GLY A 300 43.39 -21.41 7.47
CA GLY A 300 44.17 -22.56 7.96
C GLY A 300 44.16 -22.72 9.48
N ILE A 301 43.25 -22.07 10.18
CA ILE A 301 43.13 -22.17 11.65
C ILE A 301 42.27 -23.39 11.98
N GLU A 302 42.80 -24.29 12.80
CA GLU A 302 42.08 -25.46 13.29
C GLU A 302 41.14 -25.10 14.46
N VAL A 303 39.91 -25.59 14.39
CA VAL A 303 38.85 -25.38 15.38
C VAL A 303 38.40 -26.73 15.91
N LEU A 304 38.60 -26.95 17.20
CA LEU A 304 38.09 -28.12 17.92
C LEU A 304 36.55 -28.00 18.07
N ASN A 305 35.81 -29.05 17.72
CA ASN A 305 34.34 -29.10 17.71
C ASN A 305 33.64 -28.14 16.70
N PRO A 306 33.82 -28.33 15.38
CA PRO A 306 33.18 -27.47 14.40
C PRO A 306 31.65 -27.59 14.43
N ILE A 307 30.97 -26.44 14.50
CA ILE A 307 29.50 -26.38 14.44
C ILE A 307 29.09 -26.33 12.96
N LEU A 308 28.59 -27.45 12.43
CA LEU A 308 28.02 -27.52 11.09
C LEU A 308 26.57 -26.99 11.13
N ARG A 309 26.35 -25.79 10.61
CA ARG A 309 25.01 -25.21 10.46
C ARG A 309 24.46 -25.53 9.07
N ILE A 310 23.55 -26.50 9.00
CA ILE A 310 22.81 -26.84 7.79
C ILE A 310 21.52 -25.99 7.76
N GLU A 311 21.32 -25.22 6.70
CA GLU A 311 20.10 -24.44 6.49
C GLU A 311 19.33 -25.01 5.29
N GLU A 312 18.08 -25.41 5.52
CA GLU A 312 17.18 -25.94 4.51
C GLU A 312 16.11 -24.88 4.18
N PHE A 313 16.00 -24.51 2.91
CA PHE A 313 15.00 -23.55 2.45
C PHE A 313 13.89 -24.28 1.70
N THR A 314 12.69 -24.30 2.28
CA THR A 314 11.50 -24.84 1.61
C THR A 314 10.73 -23.69 0.96
N SER A 315 10.50 -23.76 -0.35
CA SER A 315 9.72 -22.76 -1.08
C SER A 315 8.45 -23.39 -1.63
N THR A 316 7.30 -22.84 -1.27
CA THR A 316 6.01 -23.26 -1.80
C THR A 316 5.61 -22.34 -2.95
N ILE A 317 5.53 -22.88 -4.16
CA ILE A 317 5.05 -22.15 -5.33
C ILE A 317 3.54 -22.35 -5.44
N MET A 318 2.76 -21.27 -5.39
CA MET A 318 1.33 -21.31 -5.66
C MET A 318 1.03 -20.67 -7.02
N THR A 319 0.62 -21.49 -7.99
CA THR A 319 0.31 -21.02 -9.35
C THR A 319 -1.20 -20.97 -9.56
N PRO A 320 -1.82 -19.77 -9.61
CA PRO A 320 -3.24 -19.65 -9.92
C PRO A 320 -3.48 -20.08 -11.37
N LEU A 321 -4.40 -21.01 -11.57
CA LEU A 321 -4.74 -21.53 -12.89
C LEU A 321 -5.86 -20.70 -13.49
N LEU A 322 -5.58 -20.14 -14.67
CA LEU A 322 -6.57 -19.41 -15.44
C LEU A 322 -7.59 -20.42 -15.99
N ASN A 323 -8.88 -20.28 -15.65
CA ASN A 323 -9.92 -21.24 -16.06
C ASN A 323 -10.37 -21.10 -17.51
N TYR A 324 -9.39 -21.07 -18.42
CA TYR A 324 -9.56 -20.79 -19.83
C TYR A 324 -8.78 -21.76 -20.68
N ILE A 325 -9.37 -22.21 -21.78
CA ILE A 325 -8.67 -22.93 -22.85
C ILE A 325 -8.90 -22.17 -24.16
N PHE A 326 -7.82 -21.91 -24.88
CA PHE A 326 -7.82 -21.09 -26.08
C PHE A 326 -7.71 -21.95 -27.34
N PHE A 327 -8.48 -21.63 -28.38
CA PHE A 327 -8.54 -22.35 -29.65
C PHE A 327 -8.06 -21.50 -30.83
N ALA A 328 -7.67 -22.15 -31.93
CA ALA A 328 -7.39 -21.46 -33.18
C ALA A 328 -8.66 -20.88 -33.80
N PRO A 329 -8.53 -19.87 -34.68
CA PRO A 329 -9.66 -19.39 -35.47
C PRO A 329 -10.34 -20.49 -36.28
N ASN A 330 -11.67 -20.45 -36.26
CA ASN A 330 -12.59 -21.38 -36.91
C ASN A 330 -12.30 -22.87 -36.63
N SER A 331 -11.69 -23.16 -35.47
CA SER A 331 -11.27 -24.51 -35.09
C SER A 331 -11.77 -24.89 -33.71
N SER A 332 -12.16 -26.16 -33.58
CA SER A 332 -12.45 -26.86 -32.32
C SER A 332 -11.30 -27.75 -31.86
N GLU A 333 -10.15 -27.74 -32.56
CA GLU A 333 -8.99 -28.54 -32.19
C GLU A 333 -8.22 -27.92 -31.03
N ILE A 334 -7.86 -28.76 -30.05
CA ILE A 334 -7.03 -28.36 -28.92
C ILE A 334 -5.63 -28.04 -29.45
N LEU A 335 -5.16 -26.83 -29.17
CA LEU A 335 -3.86 -26.38 -29.66
C LEU A 335 -2.71 -27.17 -29.04
N SER A 336 -1.68 -27.44 -29.86
CA SER A 336 -0.52 -28.27 -29.51
C SER A 336 0.25 -27.82 -28.27
N ARG A 337 0.14 -26.53 -27.91
CA ARG A 337 0.70 -25.99 -26.67
C ARG A 337 0.08 -26.57 -25.40
N TYR A 338 -1.13 -27.14 -25.45
CA TYR A 338 -1.70 -27.82 -24.29
C TYR A 338 -1.23 -29.26 -24.29
N THR A 339 -0.44 -29.63 -23.28
CA THR A 339 0.11 -30.97 -23.17
C THR A 339 -1.01 -31.98 -23.00
N ARG A 340 -1.07 -32.94 -23.92
CA ARG A 340 -1.99 -34.08 -23.86
C ARG A 340 -1.22 -35.30 -23.40
N LEU A 341 -1.81 -36.06 -22.49
CA LEU A 341 -1.30 -37.32 -22.01
C LEU A 341 -2.08 -38.46 -22.64
N ASP A 342 -1.43 -39.61 -22.74
CA ASP A 342 -2.10 -40.87 -22.98
C ASP A 342 -2.57 -41.49 -21.66
N LYS A 343 -3.54 -42.41 -21.74
CA LYS A 343 -4.14 -43.06 -20.57
C LYS A 343 -3.10 -43.66 -19.61
N ASN A 344 -2.04 -44.27 -20.16
CA ASN A 344 -0.96 -44.89 -19.39
C ASN A 344 -0.08 -43.88 -18.62
N GLN A 345 -0.03 -42.62 -19.06
CA GLN A 345 0.78 -41.58 -18.42
C GLN A 345 0.07 -40.94 -17.22
N THR A 346 -1.25 -41.10 -17.13
CA THR A 346 -2.09 -40.43 -16.11
C THR A 346 -1.79 -40.85 -14.67
N GLU A 347 -1.33 -42.10 -14.46
CA GLU A 347 -0.97 -42.62 -13.14
C GLU A 347 0.22 -41.86 -12.55
N SER A 348 1.28 -41.69 -13.37
CA SER A 348 2.52 -41.02 -12.98
C SER A 348 2.41 -39.49 -12.87
N PHE A 349 1.34 -38.91 -13.44
CA PHE A 349 1.11 -37.48 -13.44
C PHE A 349 0.62 -37.01 -12.07
N THR A 350 1.30 -35.99 -11.54
CA THR A 350 0.88 -35.26 -10.34
C THR A 350 0.97 -33.75 -10.64
N PRO A 351 0.00 -32.93 -10.21
CA PRO A 351 0.03 -31.47 -10.43
C PRO A 351 1.31 -30.81 -9.87
N GLU A 352 1.91 -31.39 -8.84
CA GLU A 352 3.11 -30.90 -8.16
C GLU A 352 4.34 -30.99 -9.08
N LYS A 353 4.44 -32.02 -9.93
CA LYS A 353 5.56 -32.18 -10.89
C LYS A 353 5.62 -31.09 -11.95
N VAL A 354 4.48 -30.50 -12.29
CA VAL A 354 4.37 -29.47 -13.32
C VAL A 354 4.24 -28.06 -12.74
N ASN A 355 4.14 -27.93 -11.41
CA ASN A 355 4.07 -26.64 -10.74
C ASN A 355 5.48 -26.06 -10.62
N SER A 356 5.80 -25.14 -11.53
CA SER A 356 7.13 -24.53 -11.64
C SER A 356 7.07 -23.00 -11.61
N PRO A 357 8.20 -22.30 -11.41
CA PRO A 357 8.26 -20.84 -11.55
C PRO A 357 7.81 -20.35 -12.94
N ASP A 358 7.93 -21.20 -13.97
CA ASP A 358 7.31 -20.97 -15.27
C ASP A 358 5.81 -21.29 -15.21
N LYS A 359 5.04 -20.24 -14.90
CA LYS A 359 3.58 -20.28 -14.82
C LYS A 359 2.92 -20.68 -16.14
N LEU A 360 3.57 -20.37 -17.27
CA LEU A 360 3.00 -20.65 -18.60
C LEU A 360 3.11 -22.15 -18.92
N ASN A 361 4.25 -22.76 -18.59
CA ASN A 361 4.42 -24.20 -18.70
C ASN A 361 3.42 -24.96 -17.80
N THR A 362 3.26 -24.52 -16.54
CA THR A 362 2.24 -25.07 -15.62
C THR A 362 0.83 -24.99 -16.24
N TYR A 363 0.50 -23.85 -16.86
CA TYR A 363 -0.79 -23.61 -17.52
C TYR A 363 -1.01 -24.50 -18.76
N TYR A 364 0.04 -24.88 -19.48
CA TYR A 364 -0.06 -25.82 -20.60
C TYR A 364 -0.50 -27.22 -20.18
N HIS A 365 -0.30 -27.59 -18.92
CA HIS A 365 -0.82 -28.83 -18.34
C HIS A 365 -2.24 -28.71 -17.77
N ILE A 366 -2.98 -27.62 -18.01
CA ILE A 366 -4.28 -27.36 -17.39
C ILE A 366 -5.29 -28.50 -17.54
N LEU A 367 -5.36 -29.12 -18.72
CA LEU A 367 -6.26 -30.24 -19.00
C LEU A 367 -5.97 -31.46 -18.09
N ASN A 368 -4.69 -31.71 -17.83
CA ASN A 368 -4.22 -32.81 -17.00
C ASN A 368 -4.46 -32.53 -15.52
N ILE A 369 -4.26 -31.27 -15.10
CA ILE A 369 -4.53 -30.84 -13.73
C ILE A 369 -6.03 -30.99 -13.43
N ILE A 370 -6.91 -30.60 -14.35
CA ILE A 370 -8.37 -30.79 -14.21
C ILE A 370 -8.70 -32.28 -14.12
N GLY A 371 -8.20 -33.09 -15.06
CA GLY A 371 -8.44 -34.53 -15.08
C GLY A 371 -8.02 -35.22 -13.78
N LYS A 372 -6.80 -34.99 -13.30
CA LYS A 372 -6.30 -35.56 -12.04
C LYS A 372 -7.13 -35.11 -10.83
N ARG A 373 -7.49 -33.83 -10.75
CA ARG A 373 -8.31 -33.29 -9.64
C ARG A 373 -9.72 -33.88 -9.63
N MET A 374 -10.32 -34.11 -10.81
CA MET A 374 -11.63 -34.76 -10.92
C MET A 374 -11.59 -36.23 -10.53
N LEU A 375 -10.46 -36.91 -10.80
CA LEU A 375 -10.23 -38.29 -10.36
C LEU A 375 -10.12 -38.37 -8.83
N GLN A 376 -9.37 -37.45 -8.22
CA GLN A 376 -9.19 -37.35 -6.77
C GLN A 376 -10.45 -36.92 -6.01
N LYS A 377 -11.40 -36.25 -6.68
CA LYS A 377 -12.66 -35.79 -6.08
C LYS A 377 -13.86 -36.40 -6.80
N PRO A 378 -14.26 -37.66 -6.49
CA PRO A 378 -15.30 -38.38 -7.24
C PRO A 378 -16.68 -37.68 -7.30
N SER A 379 -17.01 -36.85 -6.30
CA SER A 379 -18.28 -36.11 -6.24
C SER A 379 -18.31 -34.82 -7.07
N SER A 380 -17.15 -34.33 -7.52
CA SER A 380 -17.06 -33.03 -8.22
C SER A 380 -17.68 -33.06 -9.61
N LYS A 381 -18.37 -31.98 -9.99
CA LYS A 381 -18.88 -31.77 -11.35
C LYS A 381 -18.20 -30.54 -11.96
N ILE A 382 -18.03 -30.57 -13.29
CA ILE A 382 -17.53 -29.42 -14.03
C ILE A 382 -18.54 -29.01 -15.10
N THR A 383 -18.66 -27.70 -15.30
CA THR A 383 -19.38 -27.14 -16.46
C THR A 383 -18.37 -26.59 -17.44
N LEU A 384 -18.26 -27.17 -18.64
CA LEU A 384 -17.47 -26.66 -19.76
C LEU A 384 -18.35 -25.78 -20.63
N THR A 385 -18.02 -24.50 -20.72
CA THR A 385 -18.76 -23.50 -21.48
C THR A 385 -17.94 -23.02 -22.67
N GLY A 386 -18.34 -23.41 -23.88
CA GLY A 386 -17.75 -22.93 -25.12
C GLY A 386 -18.16 -21.51 -25.44
N CYS A 387 -17.20 -20.62 -25.73
CA CYS A 387 -17.47 -19.26 -26.18
C CYS A 387 -16.84 -18.98 -27.55
N LEU A 388 -17.35 -17.95 -28.20
CA LEU A 388 -16.88 -17.47 -29.49
C LEU A 388 -16.23 -16.09 -29.34
N ASN A 389 -15.49 -15.72 -30.37
CA ASN A 389 -15.30 -14.32 -30.68
C ASN A 389 -16.45 -13.96 -31.63
N ASP A 390 -17.46 -13.22 -31.16
CA ASP A 390 -18.67 -12.90 -31.93
C ASP A 390 -18.39 -11.84 -33.03
N TYR A 391 -17.44 -12.16 -33.91
CA TYR A 391 -16.88 -11.28 -34.92
C TYR A 391 -16.38 -12.09 -36.12
N ALA A 392 -16.51 -11.51 -37.32
CA ALA A 392 -16.09 -12.10 -38.60
C ALA A 392 -16.63 -13.53 -38.80
N GLU A 393 -15.77 -14.48 -39.20
CA GLU A 393 -16.11 -15.85 -39.60
C GLU A 393 -16.71 -16.72 -38.47
N GLU A 394 -16.64 -16.30 -37.20
CA GLU A 394 -17.19 -17.04 -36.05
C GLU A 394 -18.50 -16.43 -35.51
N LYS A 395 -19.01 -15.36 -36.13
CA LYS A 395 -20.21 -14.64 -35.66
C LYS A 395 -21.42 -15.56 -35.61
N GLY A 396 -22.05 -15.65 -34.44
CA GLY A 396 -23.25 -16.49 -34.21
C GLY A 396 -23.04 -18.01 -34.32
N ASN A 397 -21.82 -18.52 -34.50
CA ASN A 397 -21.57 -19.95 -34.71
C ASN A 397 -21.56 -20.77 -33.41
N LEU A 398 -22.72 -20.91 -32.76
CA LEU A 398 -22.87 -21.67 -31.51
C LEU A 398 -22.44 -23.14 -31.64
N SER A 399 -22.56 -23.72 -32.83
CA SER A 399 -22.08 -25.09 -33.09
C SER A 399 -20.58 -25.23 -32.87
N LEU A 400 -19.79 -24.24 -33.29
CA LEU A 400 -18.34 -24.19 -33.07
C LEU A 400 -18.00 -24.03 -31.58
N ALA A 401 -18.74 -23.19 -30.86
CA ALA A 401 -18.58 -23.05 -29.40
C ALA A 401 -18.82 -24.38 -28.69
N ARG A 402 -19.91 -25.07 -29.02
CA ARG A 402 -20.24 -26.38 -28.47
C ARG A 402 -19.17 -27.42 -28.81
N ASN A 403 -18.72 -27.47 -30.07
CA ASN A 403 -17.67 -28.39 -30.51
C ASN A 403 -16.35 -28.22 -29.75
N ARG A 404 -15.97 -26.99 -29.38
CA ARG A 404 -14.79 -26.71 -28.53
C ARG A 404 -14.94 -27.33 -27.14
N ALA A 405 -16.11 -27.19 -26.52
CA ALA A 405 -16.40 -27.78 -25.21
C ALA A 405 -16.43 -29.31 -25.28
N GLU A 406 -17.05 -29.87 -26.32
CA GLU A 406 -17.09 -31.32 -26.53
C GLU A 406 -15.69 -31.90 -26.76
N ARG A 407 -14.81 -31.24 -27.51
CA ARG A 407 -13.42 -31.73 -27.70
C ARG A 407 -12.66 -31.84 -26.38
N VAL A 408 -12.84 -30.88 -25.48
CA VAL A 408 -12.22 -30.91 -24.13
C VAL A 408 -12.87 -31.99 -23.26
N LYS A 409 -14.20 -32.12 -23.31
CA LYS A 409 -14.92 -33.21 -22.64
C LYS A 409 -14.42 -34.58 -23.08
N SER A 410 -14.28 -34.82 -24.39
CA SER A 410 -13.78 -36.07 -24.94
C SER A 410 -12.37 -36.39 -24.42
N TYR A 411 -11.48 -35.39 -24.35
CA TYR A 411 -10.15 -35.59 -23.78
C TYR A 411 -10.20 -36.03 -22.32
N ILE A 412 -10.96 -35.32 -21.47
CA ILE A 412 -11.08 -35.63 -20.04
C ILE A 412 -11.73 -37.01 -19.84
N MET A 413 -12.75 -37.35 -20.63
CA MET A 413 -13.40 -38.66 -20.54
C MET A 413 -12.48 -39.81 -20.96
N ASN A 414 -11.86 -39.70 -22.13
CA ASN A 414 -11.12 -40.81 -22.75
C ASN A 414 -9.77 -41.04 -22.08
N VAL A 415 -9.07 -39.96 -21.70
CA VAL A 415 -7.73 -40.05 -21.09
C VAL A 415 -7.83 -40.28 -19.59
N TRP A 416 -8.70 -39.55 -18.90
CA TRP A 416 -8.78 -39.57 -17.43
C TRP A 416 -9.90 -40.47 -16.88
N GLY A 417 -10.69 -41.12 -17.74
CA GLY A 417 -11.73 -42.06 -17.32
C GLY A 417 -12.88 -41.41 -16.54
N ILE A 418 -13.12 -40.11 -16.72
CA ILE A 418 -14.16 -39.38 -15.99
C ILE A 418 -15.54 -39.68 -16.59
N SER A 419 -16.51 -40.03 -15.75
CA SER A 419 -17.88 -40.32 -16.17
C SER A 419 -18.54 -39.11 -16.88
N PRO A 420 -19.23 -39.31 -18.02
CA PRO A 420 -19.88 -38.24 -18.77
C PRO A 420 -20.88 -37.42 -17.95
N ASN A 421 -21.55 -38.03 -16.96
CA ASN A 421 -22.53 -37.35 -16.10
C ASN A 421 -21.91 -36.29 -15.17
N ARG A 422 -20.57 -36.25 -15.07
CA ARG A 422 -19.82 -35.27 -14.27
C ARG A 422 -19.35 -34.06 -15.08
N ILE A 423 -19.56 -34.06 -16.40
CA ILE A 423 -19.10 -33.00 -17.31
C ILE A 423 -20.31 -32.45 -18.07
N ILE A 424 -20.76 -31.27 -17.64
CA ILE A 424 -21.87 -30.54 -18.26
C ILE A 424 -21.30 -29.65 -19.35
N VAL A 425 -21.86 -29.71 -20.57
CA VAL A 425 -21.47 -28.84 -21.68
C VAL A 425 -22.52 -27.74 -21.84
N LYS A 426 -22.05 -26.50 -22.00
CA LYS A 426 -22.85 -25.33 -22.35
C LYS A 426 -22.17 -24.55 -23.48
N GLU A 427 -22.95 -23.77 -24.20
CA GLU A 427 -22.50 -22.84 -25.23
C GLU A 427 -23.03 -21.44 -24.95
N GLN A 428 -22.21 -20.43 -25.20
CA GLN A 428 -22.61 -19.02 -25.13
C GLN A 428 -21.83 -18.21 -26.17
N LEU A 429 -22.37 -17.08 -26.60
CA LEU A 429 -21.67 -16.21 -27.54
C LEU A 429 -20.43 -15.60 -26.91
N LEU A 430 -20.61 -14.91 -25.77
CA LEU A 430 -19.56 -14.21 -25.06
C LEU A 430 -19.33 -14.76 -23.64
N PRO A 431 -18.09 -14.65 -23.13
CA PRO A 431 -17.75 -14.75 -21.71
C PRO A 431 -18.74 -14.04 -20.76
N SER A 432 -19.09 -14.65 -19.61
CA SER A 432 -19.91 -13.99 -18.57
C SER A 432 -19.24 -12.78 -17.89
N LYS A 433 -17.92 -12.61 -18.08
CA LYS A 433 -17.16 -11.39 -17.77
C LYS A 433 -16.33 -10.98 -18.99
N PRO A 434 -16.83 -10.10 -19.88
CA PRO A 434 -16.05 -9.59 -21.00
C PRO A 434 -14.93 -8.66 -20.50
N SER A 435 -13.75 -8.66 -21.15
CA SER A 435 -12.69 -7.72 -20.77
C SER A 435 -12.98 -6.32 -21.37
N ASN A 436 -12.41 -5.27 -20.79
CA ASN A 436 -12.74 -3.88 -21.15
C ASN A 436 -12.28 -3.55 -22.59
N VAL A 437 -13.15 -2.98 -23.44
CA VAL A 437 -12.92 -2.85 -24.91
C VAL A 437 -12.03 -1.66 -25.31
N MET A 438 -11.62 -0.82 -24.35
CA MET A 438 -11.05 0.52 -24.60
C MET A 438 -9.51 0.59 -24.68
N THR A 439 -8.77 -0.49 -24.40
CA THR A 439 -7.29 -0.50 -24.53
C THR A 439 -6.86 -1.43 -25.66
N THR A 440 -5.90 -1.00 -26.50
CA THR A 440 -5.37 -1.77 -27.64
C THR A 440 -4.81 -3.15 -27.23
N GLY A 441 -4.28 -3.27 -26.01
CA GLY A 441 -3.92 -4.57 -25.41
C GLY A 441 -5.12 -5.43 -24.98
N SER A 442 -6.20 -4.80 -24.52
CA SER A 442 -7.45 -5.47 -24.11
C SER A 442 -8.33 -5.87 -25.30
N LYS A 443 -8.24 -5.17 -26.43
CA LYS A 443 -8.79 -5.64 -27.72
C LYS A 443 -8.15 -6.98 -28.11
N ARG A 444 -6.82 -7.13 -27.96
CA ARG A 444 -6.09 -8.41 -28.19
C ARG A 444 -6.46 -9.51 -27.18
N LEU A 445 -6.83 -9.16 -25.96
CA LEU A 445 -7.22 -10.13 -24.91
C LEU A 445 -8.69 -10.57 -25.02
N ASN A 446 -9.58 -9.71 -25.51
CA ASN A 446 -10.94 -10.06 -25.93
C ASN A 446 -10.97 -10.86 -27.24
N LEU A 447 -9.95 -10.70 -28.10
CA LEU A 447 -9.77 -11.48 -29.33
C LEU A 447 -9.31 -12.94 -29.08
N LYS A 448 -8.96 -13.33 -27.86
CA LYS A 448 -8.55 -14.71 -27.53
C LYS A 448 -9.76 -15.52 -27.08
N LYS A 449 -10.26 -16.35 -27.98
CA LYS A 449 -11.42 -17.27 -27.92
C LYS A 449 -11.39 -18.17 -26.68
N LYS A 450 -12.33 -17.98 -25.76
CA LYS A 450 -12.31 -18.51 -24.39
C LYS A 450 -13.24 -19.72 -24.24
N LEU A 451 -12.73 -20.86 -23.76
CA LEU A 451 -13.56 -21.87 -23.12
C LEU A 451 -13.55 -21.60 -21.61
N PHE A 452 -14.71 -21.41 -20.97
CA PHE A 452 -14.81 -21.29 -19.52
C PHE A 452 -15.05 -22.65 -18.90
N TYR A 453 -14.52 -22.88 -17.70
CA TYR A 453 -15.04 -23.94 -16.86
C TYR A 453 -15.23 -23.47 -15.42
N ASN A 454 -16.34 -23.91 -14.82
CA ASN A 454 -16.64 -23.70 -13.41
C ASN A 454 -16.73 -25.06 -12.73
N PHE A 455 -16.04 -25.17 -11.58
CA PHE A 455 -16.21 -26.27 -10.66
C PHE A 455 -17.40 -25.97 -9.75
N SER A 456 -18.24 -26.98 -9.53
CA SER A 456 -19.35 -26.96 -8.58
C SER A 456 -19.29 -28.20 -7.70
#